data_AF-A0A2E0YZV3-F1
#
_entry.id   AF-A0A2E0YZV3-F1
#
_cell.length_a   1.000
_cell.length_b   1.000
_cell.length_c   1.000
_cell.angle_alpha   90.00
_cell.angle_beta   90.00
_cell.angle_gamma   90.00
#
_symmetry.space_group_name_H-M   'P 1'
#
loop_
_entity.id
_entity.type
_entity.pdbx_description
1 polymer ?
#
loop_
_entity_poly.entity_id
_entity_poly.type
_entity_poly.pdbx_seq_one_letter_code
_entity_poly.pdbx_strand_id
1 'polypeptide(L)'
;MLLPLLSGYRAGLPVDLWAGAAVASTREGDCGPCLQLVVDMALEQGADAAALRAILRGRPADAGVTGLGYRFALAAIGGGPDLEPLRGEIGARYGERALVSLAIVSATGRAWPVIKRGLGHGQACRAVSVAGEDVDAGAAGVS
;
A
#
# COMPACT_ATOMS: atom_id res chain seq x y z
N MET A 1 -17.64 -4.19 -15.81
CA MET A 1 -16.71 -5.00 -14.99
C MET A 1 -15.25 -4.61 -15.28
N LEU A 2 -14.81 -3.43 -14.82
CA LEU A 2 -13.43 -2.96 -15.06
C LEU A 2 -12.49 -3.25 -13.87
N LEU A 3 -13.06 -3.44 -12.68
CA LEU A 3 -12.33 -3.57 -11.42
C LEU A 3 -11.33 -4.75 -11.37
N PRO A 4 -11.63 -5.96 -11.88
CA PRO A 4 -10.68 -7.09 -11.84
C PRO A 4 -9.42 -6.84 -12.69
N LEU A 5 -9.58 -6.19 -13.85
CA LEU A 5 -8.48 -5.85 -14.76
C LEU A 5 -7.56 -4.80 -14.12
N LEU A 6 -8.12 -3.82 -13.43
CA LEU A 6 -7.37 -2.78 -12.74
C LEU A 6 -6.66 -3.33 -11.49
N SER A 7 -7.28 -4.21 -10.72
CA SER A 7 -6.67 -4.78 -9.52
C SER A 7 -5.45 -5.65 -9.79
N GLY A 8 -5.34 -6.23 -10.99
CA GLY A 8 -4.24 -7.11 -11.40
C GLY A 8 -3.11 -6.43 -12.18
N TYR A 9 -3.26 -5.16 -12.57
CA TYR A 9 -2.28 -4.50 -13.42
C TYR A 9 -0.99 -4.17 -12.65
N ARG A 10 0.11 -4.87 -12.97
CA ARG A 10 1.44 -4.71 -12.33
C ARG A 10 2.59 -4.73 -13.33
N ALA A 11 2.45 -4.00 -14.43
CA ALA A 11 3.45 -4.03 -15.49
C ALA A 11 4.73 -3.25 -15.09
N GLY A 12 5.80 -3.98 -14.77
CA GLY A 12 7.13 -3.40 -14.51
C GLY A 12 7.34 -2.86 -13.10
N LEU A 13 6.53 -3.29 -12.12
CA LEU A 13 6.70 -2.89 -10.72
C LEU A 13 7.65 -3.84 -10.00
N PRO A 14 8.71 -3.33 -9.34
CA PRO A 14 9.36 -4.07 -8.28
C PRO A 14 8.34 -4.47 -7.21
N VAL A 15 8.48 -5.70 -6.69
CA VAL A 15 7.54 -6.23 -5.67
C VAL A 15 7.44 -5.31 -4.46
N ASP A 16 8.56 -4.78 -3.99
CA ASP A 16 8.63 -3.87 -2.84
C ASP A 16 7.87 -2.56 -3.11
N LEU A 17 8.02 -1.99 -4.31
CA LEU A 17 7.35 -0.75 -4.70
C LEU A 17 5.83 -0.94 -4.73
N TRP A 18 5.38 -2.06 -5.29
CA TRP A 18 3.98 -2.46 -5.27
C TRP A 18 3.47 -2.70 -3.84
N ALA A 19 4.22 -3.44 -3.02
CA ALA A 19 3.85 -3.79 -1.67
C ALA A 19 3.63 -2.54 -0.81
N GLY A 20 4.53 -1.57 -0.89
CA GLY A 20 4.38 -0.29 -0.21
C GLY A 20 3.07 0.43 -0.56
N ALA A 21 2.78 0.56 -1.86
CA ALA A 21 1.57 1.24 -2.33
C ALA A 21 0.28 0.49 -1.94
N ALA A 22 0.29 -0.84 -2.04
CA ALA A 22 -0.85 -1.67 -1.67
C ALA A 22 -1.14 -1.59 -0.17
N VAL A 23 -0.11 -1.70 0.68
CA VAL A 23 -0.23 -1.57 2.14
C VAL A 23 -0.76 -0.20 2.53
N ALA A 24 -0.22 0.89 1.96
CA ALA A 24 -0.72 2.25 2.21
C ALA A 24 -2.20 2.40 1.86
N SER A 25 -2.58 2.00 0.64
CA SER A 25 -3.97 2.15 0.16
C SER A 25 -4.97 1.34 0.98
N THR A 26 -4.61 0.11 1.36
CA THR A 26 -5.46 -0.74 2.18
C THR A 26 -5.54 -0.26 3.62
N ARG A 27 -4.44 0.27 4.17
CA ARG A 27 -4.41 0.88 5.50
C ARG A 27 -5.29 2.13 5.58
N GLU A 28 -5.21 3.00 4.58
CA GLU A 28 -6.11 4.16 4.45
C GLU A 28 -7.57 3.74 4.36
N GLY A 29 -7.81 2.57 3.75
CA GLY A 29 -9.12 1.94 3.72
C GLY A 29 -9.62 1.47 5.08
N ASP A 30 -8.84 1.50 6.17
CA ASP A 30 -9.18 1.06 7.53
C ASP A 30 -9.92 -0.30 7.60
N CYS A 31 -9.26 -1.36 7.13
CA CYS A 31 -9.73 -2.74 7.25
C CYS A 31 -8.57 -3.65 7.68
N GLY A 32 -8.52 -4.01 8.97
CA GLY A 32 -7.45 -4.86 9.54
C GLY A 32 -7.25 -6.19 8.81
N PRO A 33 -8.31 -7.00 8.58
CA PRO A 33 -8.18 -8.26 7.84
C PRO A 33 -7.75 -8.08 6.39
N CYS A 34 -8.11 -6.97 5.75
CA CYS A 34 -7.67 -6.67 4.39
C CYS A 34 -6.17 -6.33 4.37
N LEU A 35 -5.71 -5.59 5.39
CA LEU A 35 -4.32 -5.21 5.55
C LEU A 35 -3.43 -6.44 5.78
N GLN A 36 -3.86 -7.37 6.65
CA GLN A 36 -3.15 -8.64 6.85
C GLN A 36 -3.02 -9.42 5.54
N LEU A 37 -4.13 -9.58 4.79
CA LEU A 37 -4.11 -10.28 3.51
C LEU A 37 -3.12 -9.66 2.52
N VAL A 38 -3.07 -8.33 2.44
CA VAL A 38 -2.13 -7.63 1.54
C VAL A 38 -0.69 -7.83 1.99
N VAL A 39 -0.42 -7.84 3.29
CA VAL A 39 0.91 -8.16 3.85
C VAL A 39 1.32 -9.58 3.50
N ASP A 40 0.43 -10.57 3.70
CA ASP A 40 0.70 -11.96 3.37
C ASP A 40 1.01 -12.12 1.87
N MET A 41 0.19 -11.52 1.01
CA MET A 41 0.42 -11.50 -0.44
C MET A 41 1.75 -10.86 -0.82
N ALA A 42 2.20 -9.84 -0.10
CA ALA A 42 3.49 -9.20 -0.35
C ALA A 42 4.65 -10.11 0.05
N LEU A 43 4.56 -10.75 1.22
CA LEU A 43 5.56 -11.72 1.69
C LEU A 43 5.67 -12.92 0.76
N GLU A 44 4.54 -13.47 0.31
CA GLU A 44 4.49 -14.58 -0.67
C GLU A 44 5.17 -14.23 -2.00
N GLN A 45 5.12 -12.95 -2.40
CA GLN A 45 5.79 -12.46 -3.61
C GLN A 45 7.27 -12.07 -3.37
N GLY A 46 7.77 -12.22 -2.13
CA GLY A 46 9.16 -11.96 -1.77
C GLY A 46 9.48 -10.51 -1.39
N ALA A 47 8.48 -9.71 -0.98
CA ALA A 47 8.72 -8.38 -0.42
C ALA A 47 9.54 -8.45 0.88
N ASP A 48 10.35 -7.43 1.14
CA ASP A 48 11.15 -7.39 2.37
C ASP A 48 10.27 -7.19 3.61
N ALA A 49 10.27 -8.19 4.48
CA ALA A 49 9.54 -8.18 5.75
C ALA A 49 10.00 -7.05 6.69
N ALA A 50 11.28 -6.66 6.66
CA ALA A 50 11.78 -5.58 7.50
C ALA A 50 11.24 -4.22 7.03
N ALA A 51 11.26 -3.97 5.73
CA ALA A 51 10.66 -2.78 5.13
C ALA A 51 9.14 -2.71 5.35
N LEU A 52 8.41 -3.83 5.24
CA LEU A 52 6.97 -3.91 5.55
C LEU A 52 6.69 -3.53 7.01
N ARG A 53 7.48 -4.03 7.96
CA ARG A 53 7.36 -3.64 9.37
C ARG A 53 7.68 -2.16 9.58
N ALA A 54 8.68 -1.63 8.90
CA ALA A 54 9.05 -0.21 9.00
C ALA A 54 7.91 0.71 8.55
N ILE A 55 7.28 0.45 7.40
CA ILE A 55 6.13 1.27 6.95
C ILE A 55 4.93 1.14 7.90
N LEU A 56 4.65 -0.05 8.45
CA LEU A 56 3.54 -0.25 9.38
C LEU A 56 3.77 0.47 10.72
N ARG A 57 5.03 0.62 11.12
CA ARG A 57 5.45 1.40 12.30
C ARG A 57 5.55 2.91 12.06
N GLY A 58 5.09 3.40 10.92
CA GLY A 58 5.14 4.82 10.59
C GLY A 58 6.55 5.33 10.24
N ARG A 59 7.46 4.44 9.83
CA ARG A 59 8.83 4.78 9.41
C ARG A 59 9.07 4.49 7.92
N PRO A 60 8.30 5.09 6.99
CA PRO A 60 8.46 4.81 5.57
C PRO A 60 9.78 5.36 4.99
N ALA A 61 10.43 6.33 5.63
CA ALA A 61 11.74 6.80 5.19
C ALA A 61 12.83 5.72 5.33
N ASP A 62 12.68 4.80 6.28
CA ASP A 62 13.65 3.74 6.57
C ASP A 62 13.44 2.49 5.68
N ALA A 63 12.36 2.46 4.90
CA ALA A 63 11.86 1.26 4.22
C ALA A 63 12.25 1.18 2.72
N GLY A 64 13.21 1.98 2.29
CA GLY A 64 13.74 1.95 0.91
C GLY A 64 12.65 2.04 -0.17
N VAL A 65 12.64 1.07 -1.08
CA VAL A 65 11.70 1.02 -2.22
C VAL A 65 10.25 0.81 -1.75
N THR A 66 10.03 -0.02 -0.73
CA THR A 66 8.71 -0.19 -0.09
C THR A 66 8.23 1.13 0.51
N GLY A 67 9.12 1.86 1.16
CA GLY A 67 8.87 3.20 1.69
C GLY A 67 8.48 4.22 0.62
N LEU A 68 9.14 4.17 -0.54
CA LEU A 68 8.83 5.03 -1.68
C LEU A 68 7.40 4.77 -2.21
N GLY A 69 7.03 3.50 -2.41
CA GLY A 69 5.69 3.13 -2.85
C GLY A 69 4.60 3.52 -1.85
N TYR A 70 4.88 3.34 -0.56
CA TYR A 70 3.99 3.73 0.54
C TYR A 70 3.70 5.24 0.55
N ARG A 71 4.75 6.07 0.50
CA ARG A 71 4.62 7.53 0.48
C ARG A 71 3.91 8.02 -0.78
N PHE A 72 4.24 7.46 -1.94
CA PHE A 72 3.57 7.81 -3.19
C PHE A 72 2.07 7.57 -3.10
N ALA A 73 1.65 6.40 -2.59
CA ALA A 73 0.24 6.07 -2.46
C ALA A 73 -0.50 7.05 -1.53
N LEU A 74 0.04 7.34 -0.35
CA LEU A 74 -0.58 8.32 0.55
C LEU A 74 -0.68 9.71 -0.09
N ALA A 75 0.39 10.19 -0.74
CA ALA A 75 0.39 11.48 -1.43
C ALA A 75 -0.63 11.52 -2.59
N ALA A 76 -0.72 10.44 -3.37
CA ALA A 76 -1.66 10.32 -4.48
C ALA A 76 -3.12 10.24 -4.01
N ILE A 77 -3.37 9.61 -2.87
CA ILE A 77 -4.71 9.50 -2.29
C ILE A 77 -5.15 10.84 -1.69
N GLY A 78 -4.28 11.50 -0.94
CA GLY A 78 -4.58 12.77 -0.28
C GLY A 78 -4.48 14.00 -1.17
N GLY A 79 -3.84 13.90 -2.34
CA GLY A 79 -3.57 15.06 -3.21
C GLY A 79 -2.54 16.03 -2.63
N GLY A 80 -1.56 15.51 -1.89
CA GLY A 80 -0.57 16.32 -1.16
C GLY A 80 0.58 16.87 -2.02
N PRO A 81 1.33 17.87 -1.52
CA PRO A 81 2.42 18.54 -2.26
C PRO A 81 3.58 17.60 -2.61
N ASP A 82 3.77 16.52 -1.86
CA ASP A 82 4.85 15.56 -2.06
C ASP A 82 4.66 14.68 -3.31
N LEU A 83 3.46 14.67 -3.91
CA LEU A 83 3.15 13.82 -5.06
C LEU A 83 4.04 14.10 -6.27
N GLU A 84 4.31 15.37 -6.56
CA GLU A 84 5.09 15.79 -7.73
C GLU A 84 6.54 15.27 -7.65
N PRO A 85 7.30 15.51 -6.55
CA PRO A 85 8.61 14.91 -6.35
C PRO A 85 8.61 13.38 -6.40
N LEU A 86 7.67 12.71 -5.72
CA LEU A 86 7.61 11.24 -5.67
C LEU A 86 7.32 10.64 -7.06
N ARG A 87 6.44 11.27 -7.84
CA ARG A 87 6.18 10.87 -9.22
C ARG A 87 7.41 11.05 -10.09
N GLY A 88 8.15 12.15 -9.93
CA GLY A 88 9.41 12.40 -10.64
C GLY A 88 10.45 11.30 -10.36
N GLU A 89 10.68 10.97 -9.09
CA GLU A 89 11.62 9.93 -8.66
C GLU A 89 11.25 8.55 -9.25
N ILE A 90 9.97 8.16 -9.11
CA ILE A 90 9.50 6.84 -9.58
C ILE A 90 9.52 6.77 -11.11
N GLY A 91 9.12 7.84 -11.79
CA GLY A 91 9.16 7.91 -13.26
C GLY A 91 10.58 7.79 -13.80
N ALA A 92 11.54 8.47 -13.18
CA ALA A 92 12.95 8.40 -13.57
C ALA A 92 13.56 7.01 -13.35
N ARG A 93 13.20 6.33 -12.25
CA ARG A 93 13.83 5.05 -11.84
C ARG A 93 13.15 3.81 -12.43
N TYR A 94 11.83 3.86 -12.63
CA TYR A 94 11.02 2.69 -12.99
C TYR A 94 10.14 2.90 -14.23
N GLY A 95 10.11 4.12 -14.77
CA GLY A 95 9.39 4.46 -15.99
C GLY A 95 7.88 4.68 -15.81
N GLU A 96 7.25 5.11 -16.89
CA GLU A 96 5.83 5.51 -16.90
C GLU A 96 4.88 4.36 -16.58
N ARG A 97 5.18 3.14 -17.05
CA ARG A 97 4.36 1.96 -16.75
C ARG A 97 4.28 1.68 -15.26
N ALA A 98 5.37 1.96 -14.53
CA ALA A 98 5.39 1.82 -13.10
C ALA A 98 4.48 2.84 -12.41
N LEU A 99 4.55 4.11 -12.83
CA LEU A 99 3.66 5.16 -12.34
C LEU A 99 2.18 4.83 -12.56
N VAL A 100 1.81 4.36 -13.75
CA VAL A 100 0.43 3.98 -14.06
C VAL A 100 -0.04 2.87 -13.13
N SER A 101 0.76 1.83 -12.92
CA SER A 101 0.33 0.74 -12.04
C SER A 101 0.27 1.16 -10.56
N LEU A 102 1.20 1.99 -10.09
CA LEU A 102 1.16 2.53 -8.72
C LEU A 102 -0.10 3.40 -8.52
N ALA A 103 -0.47 4.23 -9.49
CA ALA A 103 -1.67 5.04 -9.41
C ALA A 103 -2.94 4.16 -9.36
N ILE A 104 -3.01 3.12 -10.19
CA ILE A 104 -4.12 2.16 -10.17
C ILE A 104 -4.20 1.43 -8.83
N VAL A 105 -3.09 0.92 -8.30
CA VAL A 105 -3.04 0.23 -7.00
C VAL A 105 -3.43 1.16 -5.86
N SER A 106 -2.94 2.40 -5.88
CA SER A 106 -3.28 3.42 -4.86
C SER A 106 -4.78 3.75 -4.85
N ALA A 107 -5.40 3.84 -6.03
CA ALA A 107 -6.83 4.10 -6.17
C ALA A 107 -7.70 2.89 -5.77
N THR A 108 -7.27 1.67 -6.11
CA THR A 108 -8.09 0.46 -5.98
C THR A 108 -7.89 -0.31 -4.67
N GLY A 109 -6.77 -0.13 -3.96
CA GLY A 109 -6.45 -0.87 -2.73
C GLY A 109 -7.42 -0.65 -1.57
N ARG A 110 -8.21 0.44 -1.61
CA ARG A 110 -9.31 0.73 -0.66
C ARG A 110 -10.69 0.24 -1.09
N ALA A 111 -10.85 -0.30 -2.31
CA ALA A 111 -12.15 -0.69 -2.84
C ALA A 111 -12.82 -1.79 -1.99
N TRP A 112 -12.08 -2.85 -1.66
CA TRP A 112 -12.62 -3.96 -0.87
C TRP A 112 -12.93 -3.58 0.58
N PRO A 113 -12.08 -2.82 1.30
CA PRO A 113 -12.45 -2.23 2.58
C PRO A 113 -13.78 -1.47 2.56
N VAL A 114 -13.99 -0.61 1.56
CA VAL A 114 -15.23 0.17 1.41
C VAL A 114 -16.43 -0.74 1.13
N ILE A 115 -16.29 -1.71 0.21
CA ILE A 115 -17.36 -2.66 -0.12
C ILE A 115 -17.76 -3.47 1.12
N LYS A 116 -16.79 -4.04 1.84
CA LYS A 116 -17.06 -4.81 3.07
C LYS A 116 -17.79 -3.98 4.12
N ARG A 117 -17.37 -2.74 4.35
CA ARG A 117 -18.09 -1.83 5.27
C ARG A 117 -19.51 -1.56 4.79
N GLY A 118 -19.70 -1.25 3.51
CA GLY A 118 -21.03 -1.02 2.93
C GLY A 118 -21.97 -2.23 3.07
N LEU A 119 -21.41 -3.44 3.12
CA LEU A 119 -22.15 -4.70 3.34
C LEU A 119 -22.27 -5.11 4.81
N GLY A 120 -21.79 -4.30 5.77
CA GLY A 120 -21.86 -4.60 7.20
C GLY A 120 -20.76 -5.53 7.74
N HIS A 121 -19.72 -5.82 6.95
CA HIS A 121 -18.57 -6.66 7.33
C HIS A 121 -17.33 -5.85 7.74
N GLY A 122 -17.51 -4.59 8.12
CA GLY A 122 -16.42 -3.72 8.59
C GLY A 122 -15.83 -4.21 9.90
N GLN A 123 -14.51 -4.37 9.95
CA GLN A 123 -13.76 -4.64 11.17
C GLN A 123 -12.58 -3.65 11.21
N ALA A 124 -12.51 -2.85 12.27
CA ALA A 124 -11.41 -1.91 12.49
C ALA A 124 -10.06 -2.63 12.64
N CYS A 125 -8.95 -1.92 12.38
CA CYS A 125 -7.61 -2.50 12.46
C CYS A 125 -7.33 -3.17 13.81
N ARG A 126 -6.79 -4.40 13.74
CA ARG A 126 -6.15 -5.13 14.84
C ARG A 126 -4.65 -5.25 14.50
N ALA A 127 -3.83 -5.79 15.42
CA ALA A 127 -2.42 -6.08 15.15
C ALA A 127 -2.26 -6.90 13.84
N VAL A 128 -1.23 -6.56 13.06
CA VAL A 128 -0.89 -7.21 11.80
C VAL A 128 0.40 -7.99 12.00
N SER A 129 0.39 -9.28 11.65
CA SER A 129 1.57 -10.14 11.74
C SER A 129 2.38 -10.03 10.45
N VAL A 130 3.67 -9.73 10.56
CA VAL A 130 4.61 -9.70 9.43
C VAL A 130 5.68 -10.76 9.68
N ALA A 131 5.63 -11.86 8.92
CA ALA A 131 6.56 -12.98 9.06
C ALA A 131 6.66 -13.52 10.50
N GLY A 132 5.54 -13.56 11.23
CA GLY A 132 5.45 -14.05 12.61
C GLY A 132 5.71 -12.99 13.69
N GLU A 133 6.00 -11.75 13.32
CA GLU A 133 6.14 -10.62 14.26
C GLU A 133 4.90 -9.72 14.20
N ASP A 134 4.21 -9.59 15.33
CA ASP A 134 3.04 -8.72 15.43
C ASP A 134 3.45 -7.24 15.47
N VAL A 135 2.86 -6.46 14.57
CA VAL A 135 3.01 -5.02 14.49
C VAL A 135 1.66 -4.40 14.81
N ASP A 136 1.65 -3.49 15.80
CA ASP A 136 0.48 -2.67 16.05
C ASP A 136 0.30 -1.71 14.87
N ALA A 137 -0.68 -2.01 14.02
CA ALA A 137 -1.06 -1.17 12.89
C ALA A 137 -1.97 0.00 13.34
N GLY A 138 -2.19 0.17 14.65
CA GLY A 138 -2.96 1.25 15.24
C GLY A 138 -2.43 2.64 14.88
N ALA A 139 -3.26 3.41 14.17
CA ALA A 139 -3.26 4.87 14.03
C ALA A 139 -1.88 5.56 13.94
N ALA A 140 -1.19 5.44 12.81
CA ALA A 140 -0.26 6.49 12.39
C ALA A 140 -1.12 7.64 11.81
N GLY A 141 -1.18 8.74 12.55
CA GLY A 141 -2.13 9.85 12.42
C GLY A 141 -2.47 10.30 11.00
N VAL A 142 -3.76 10.27 10.70
CA VAL A 142 -4.39 11.27 9.84
C VAL A 142 -4.78 12.41 10.78
N SER A 143 -3.99 13.49 10.76
CA SER A 143 -4.36 14.82 11.27
C SER A 143 -4.11 15.81 10.17
#